data_AF-A0A9D6TIF0-F1
#
_entry.id   AF-A0A9D6TIF0-F1
#
_cell.length_a   1.000
_cell.length_b   1.000
_cell.length_c   1.000
_cell.angle_alpha   90.00
_cell.angle_beta   90.00
_cell.angle_gamma   90.00
#
_symmetry.space_group_name_H-M   'P 1'
#
loop_
_entity.id
_entity.type
_entity.pdbx_description
1 polymer ?
#
loop_
_entity_poly.entity_id
_entity_poly.type
_entity_poly.pdbx_seq_one_letter_code
_entity_poly.pdbx_strand_id
1 'polypeptide(L)'
;PFGVGGLVADPQLTLFSGQTAIGGNDNWGTSAGASAATTAQLSAAFTQVGAFTLPSGSTDAAILATLAPGNYTVQVSGVNNTTGVSLVEVYEVP
;
A
#
# COMPACT_ATOMS: atom_id res chain seq x y z
N PRO A 1 -11.64 -2.28 -15.24
CA PRO A 1 -10.20 -1.94 -15.13
C PRO A 1 -9.28 -3.17 -15.01
N PHE A 2 -9.60 -4.17 -14.18
CA PHE A 2 -8.79 -5.40 -14.12
C PHE A 2 -9.61 -6.71 -14.22
N GLY A 3 -10.94 -6.62 -14.34
CA GLY A 3 -11.81 -7.79 -14.46
C GLY A 3 -11.91 -8.66 -13.20
N VAL A 4 -11.35 -8.18 -12.08
CA VAL A 4 -11.35 -8.88 -10.79
C VAL A 4 -12.60 -8.53 -10.00
N GLY A 5 -13.37 -9.54 -9.59
CA GLY A 5 -14.52 -9.39 -8.71
C GLY A 5 -14.22 -9.87 -7.28
N GLY A 6 -15.10 -9.50 -6.33
CA GLY A 6 -14.96 -9.93 -4.93
C GLY A 6 -13.78 -9.31 -4.21
N LEU A 7 -13.53 -8.02 -4.46
CA LEU A 7 -12.39 -7.30 -3.88
C LEU A 7 -12.56 -7.11 -2.37
N VAL A 8 -11.43 -7.09 -1.64
CA VAL A 8 -11.42 -6.56 -0.27
C VAL A 8 -11.85 -5.10 -0.33
N ALA A 9 -12.95 -4.76 0.35
CA ALA A 9 -13.53 -3.41 0.29
C ALA A 9 -12.67 -2.35 1.00
N ASP A 10 -11.90 -2.76 2.00
CA ASP A 10 -11.05 -1.88 2.81
C ASP A 10 -9.73 -2.63 3.12
N PRO A 11 -8.78 -2.63 2.17
CA PRO A 11 -7.52 -3.33 2.35
C PRO A 11 -6.54 -2.52 3.21
N GLN A 12 -5.85 -3.21 4.12
CA GLN A 12 -4.77 -2.66 4.94
C GLN A 12 -3.45 -3.34 4.57
N LEU A 13 -2.38 -2.54 4.50
CA LEU A 13 -1.01 -3.02 4.30
C LEU A 13 -0.23 -2.96 5.62
N THR A 14 0.58 -3.99 5.87
CA THR A 14 1.63 -3.95 6.91
C THR A 14 2.97 -4.37 6.31
N LEU A 15 4.00 -3.56 6.54
CA LEU A 15 5.37 -3.81 6.12
C LEU A 15 6.20 -4.37 7.29
N PHE A 16 6.88 -5.48 7.04
CA PHE A 16 7.69 -6.18 8.02
C PHE A 16 9.17 -6.24 7.64
N SER A 17 10.03 -6.14 8.66
CA SER A 17 11.42 -6.60 8.62
C SER A 17 11.56 -7.79 9.59
N GLY A 18 11.69 -9.00 9.03
CA GLY A 18 11.53 -10.23 9.81
C GLY A 18 10.13 -10.32 10.41
N GLN A 19 10.04 -10.38 11.74
CA GLN A 19 8.78 -10.45 12.49
C GLN A 19 8.29 -9.08 12.98
N THR A 20 9.07 -8.02 12.78
CA THR A 20 8.78 -6.69 13.30
C THR A 20 8.03 -5.87 12.26
N ALA A 21 6.85 -5.37 12.63
CA ALA A 21 6.14 -4.39 11.82
C ALA A 21 6.87 -3.04 11.89
N ILE A 22 7.21 -2.49 10.73
CA ILE A 22 7.99 -1.24 10.60
C ILE A 22 7.23 -0.14 9.85
N GLY A 23 6.06 -0.47 9.31
CA GLY A 23 5.18 0.46 8.61
C GLY A 23 3.84 -0.19 8.33
N GLY A 24 2.86 0.63 8.03
CA GLY A 24 1.53 0.16 7.66
C GLY A 24 0.72 1.31 7.08
N ASN A 25 -0.32 0.95 6.34
CA ASN A 25 -1.29 1.93 5.90
C ASN A 25 -2.67 1.32 5.71
N ASP A 26 -3.67 2.08 6.12
CA ASP A 26 -5.09 1.81 6.07
C ASP A 26 -5.71 3.12 5.61
N ASN A 27 -6.06 3.20 4.31
CA ASN A 27 -6.31 4.43 3.54
C ASN A 27 -5.05 5.23 3.14
N TRP A 28 -4.75 5.21 1.85
CA TRP A 28 -3.63 5.93 1.24
C TRP A 28 -3.64 7.44 1.57
N GLY A 29 -2.46 7.99 1.87
CA GLY A 29 -2.33 9.38 2.30
C GLY A 29 -2.52 9.63 3.81
N THR A 30 -2.86 8.61 4.60
CA THR A 30 -3.09 8.74 6.06
C THR A 30 -2.01 8.10 6.93
N SER A 31 -1.08 7.35 6.32
CA SER A 31 0.05 6.67 6.99
C SER A 31 0.93 7.60 7.84
N ALA A 32 1.52 7.05 8.90
CA ALA A 32 2.44 7.74 9.81
C ALA A 32 3.82 7.05 9.88
N GLY A 33 4.81 7.74 10.47
CA GLY A 33 6.16 7.20 10.68
C GLY A 33 6.98 7.10 9.40
N ALA A 34 7.80 6.06 9.27
CA ALA A 34 8.72 5.86 8.13
C ALA A 34 8.00 5.63 6.78
N SER A 35 6.69 5.37 6.81
CA SER A 35 5.83 5.21 5.63
C SER A 35 4.94 6.42 5.36
N ALA A 36 5.10 7.51 6.12
CA ALA A 36 4.25 8.69 6.00
C ALA A 36 4.42 9.36 4.62
N ALA A 37 3.40 9.25 3.79
CA ALA A 37 3.32 9.94 2.52
C ALA A 37 1.92 10.53 2.33
N THR A 38 1.86 11.76 1.82
CA THR A 38 0.62 12.39 1.37
C THR A 38 0.11 11.73 0.09
N THR A 39 -1.19 11.88 -0.21
CA THR A 39 -1.76 11.45 -1.49
C THR A 39 -1.05 12.06 -2.69
N ALA A 40 -0.53 13.28 -2.58
CA ALA A 40 0.25 13.95 -3.63
C ALA A 40 1.60 13.26 -3.87
N GLN A 41 2.34 12.93 -2.80
CA GLN A 41 3.61 12.20 -2.91
C GLN A 41 3.42 10.80 -3.50
N LEU A 42 2.38 10.08 -3.05
CA LEU A 42 2.02 8.78 -3.59
C LEU A 42 1.65 8.87 -5.08
N SER A 43 0.81 9.84 -5.46
CA SER A 43 0.41 10.04 -6.86
C SER A 43 1.60 10.35 -7.77
N ALA A 44 2.56 11.14 -7.28
CA ALA A 44 3.80 11.43 -8.00
C ALA A 44 4.65 10.16 -8.18
N ALA A 45 4.82 9.36 -7.11
CA ALA A 45 5.53 8.09 -7.18
C ALA A 45 4.86 7.09 -8.15
N PHE A 46 3.53 6.95 -8.10
CA PHE A 46 2.78 6.10 -9.03
C PHE A 46 3.02 6.49 -10.48
N THR A 47 2.99 7.80 -10.77
CA THR A 47 3.26 8.32 -12.12
C THR A 47 4.69 8.00 -12.56
N GLN A 48 5.67 8.13 -11.66
CA GLN A 48 7.08 7.89 -11.96
C GLN A 48 7.36 6.42 -12.31
N VAL A 49 6.70 5.48 -11.64
CA VAL A 49 6.92 4.03 -11.85
C VAL A 49 5.90 3.37 -12.78
N GLY A 50 4.90 4.13 -13.25
CA GLY A 50 3.84 3.62 -14.14
C GLY A 50 2.78 2.78 -13.42
N ALA A 51 2.63 2.92 -12.10
CA ALA A 51 1.59 2.24 -11.33
C ALA A 51 0.20 2.79 -11.67
N PHE A 52 -0.84 1.99 -11.44
CA PHE A 52 -2.21 2.49 -11.56
C PHE A 52 -2.52 3.54 -10.49
N THR A 53 -3.40 4.47 -10.82
CA THR A 53 -3.84 5.52 -9.88
C THR A 53 -4.91 4.99 -8.94
N LEU A 54 -4.84 5.36 -7.66
CA LEU A 54 -5.91 5.12 -6.70
C LEU A 54 -6.96 6.25 -6.76
N PRO A 55 -8.27 5.94 -6.73
CA PRO A 55 -9.30 6.97 -6.72
C PRO A 55 -9.23 7.84 -5.47
N SER A 56 -9.39 9.16 -5.62
CA SER A 56 -9.43 10.09 -4.47
C SER A 56 -10.54 9.71 -3.48
N GLY A 57 -10.19 9.58 -2.20
CA GLY A 57 -11.12 9.20 -1.13
C GLY A 57 -11.48 7.71 -1.09
N SER A 58 -10.83 6.87 -1.90
CA SER A 58 -10.93 5.41 -1.75
C SER A 58 -10.28 4.94 -0.45
N THR A 59 -10.68 3.75 -0.02
CA THR A 59 -10.10 3.02 1.11
C THR A 59 -8.89 2.17 0.73
N ASP A 60 -8.38 2.31 -0.50
CA ASP A 60 -7.18 1.61 -0.94
C ASP A 60 -5.97 2.00 -0.07
N ALA A 61 -5.01 1.10 0.08
CA ALA A 61 -3.81 1.33 0.87
C ALA A 61 -2.55 1.38 0.00
N ALA A 62 -1.63 2.28 0.34
CA ALA A 62 -0.34 2.40 -0.32
C ALA A 62 0.75 2.83 0.66
N ILE A 63 1.96 2.28 0.51
CA ILE A 63 3.12 2.64 1.32
C ILE A 63 4.20 3.18 0.38
N LEU A 64 4.78 4.33 0.74
CA LEU A 64 6.02 4.84 0.15
C LEU A 64 7.07 4.91 1.26
N ALA A 65 8.16 4.17 1.09
CA ALA A 65 9.19 4.05 2.12
C ALA A 65 10.58 3.96 1.50
N THR A 66 11.56 4.58 2.14
CA THR A 66 12.99 4.36 1.85
C THR A 66 13.51 3.30 2.82
N LEU A 67 13.98 2.18 2.28
CA LEU A 67 14.45 1.04 3.05
C LEU A 67 15.95 0.84 2.84
N ALA A 68 16.66 0.45 3.90
CA ALA A 68 18.01 -0.05 3.75
C ALA A 68 18.00 -1.38 2.97
N PRO A 69 19.11 -1.79 2.33
CA PRO A 69 19.18 -3.09 1.67
C PRO A 69 18.85 -4.22 2.65
N GLY A 70 17.93 -5.11 2.26
CA GLY A 70 17.48 -6.20 3.12
C GLY A 70 16.24 -6.89 2.61
N ASN A 71 15.80 -7.91 3.34
CA ASN A 71 14.58 -8.65 3.03
C ASN A 71 13.40 -8.06 3.80
N TYR A 72 12.31 -7.80 3.08
CA TYR A 72 11.08 -7.27 3.63
C TYR A 72 9.88 -8.08 3.16
N THR A 73 8.79 -8.02 3.91
CA THR A 73 7.53 -8.66 3.52
C THR A 73 6.40 -7.64 3.68
N VAL A 74 5.52 -7.59 2.69
CA VAL A 74 4.26 -6.85 2.78
C VAL A 74 3.15 -7.86 2.97
N GLN A 75 2.30 -7.63 3.96
CA GLN A 75 1.07 -8.39 4.16
C GLN A 75 -0.13 -7.53 3.85
N VAL A 76 -1.12 -8.12 3.20
CA VAL A 76 -2.43 -7.51 2.96
C VAL A 76 -3.46 -8.22 3.82
N SER A 77 -4.27 -7.44 4.53
CA SER A 77 -5.44 -7.90 5.26
C SER A 77 -6.63 -7.01 4.93
N GLY A 78 -7.84 -7.45 5.25
CA GLY A 78 -9.02 -6.59 5.25
C GLY A 78 -9.28 -6.02 6.64
N VAL A 79 -9.65 -4.74 6.72
CA VAL A 79 -10.08 -4.11 7.96
C VAL A 79 -11.28 -4.87 8.54
N ASN A 80 -11.36 -4.97 9.87
CA ASN A 80 -12.40 -5.72 10.59
C ASN A 80 -12.54 -7.20 10.17
N ASN A 81 -11.43 -7.84 9.78
CA ASN A 81 -11.39 -9.23 9.29
C ASN A 81 -12.21 -9.46 8.02
N THR A 82 -12.39 -8.43 7.20
CA THR A 82 -12.98 -8.59 5.87
C THR A 82 -12.04 -9.41 4.98
N THR A 83 -12.63 -10.15 4.03
CA THR A 83 -11.88 -11.02 3.12
C THR A 83 -12.32 -10.77 1.69
N GLY A 84 -11.46 -11.13 0.75
CA GLY A 84 -11.67 -10.90 -0.67
C GLY A 84 -10.38 -11.03 -1.45
N VAL A 85 -10.43 -10.65 -2.72
CA VAL A 85 -9.27 -10.59 -3.59
C VAL A 85 -8.61 -9.21 -3.46
N SER A 86 -7.28 -9.18 -3.42
CA SER A 86 -6.49 -7.96 -3.50
C SER A 86 -5.52 -8.06 -4.67
N LEU A 87 -5.39 -6.96 -5.42
CA LEU A 87 -4.30 -6.77 -6.37
C LEU A 87 -3.21 -5.96 -5.68
N VAL A 88 -1.98 -6.46 -5.70
CA VAL A 88 -0.83 -5.81 -5.06
C VAL A 88 0.24 -5.61 -6.11
N GLU A 89 0.78 -4.40 -6.16
CA GLU A 89 1.94 -4.06 -6.97
C GLU A 89 3.06 -3.55 -6.07
N VAL A 90 4.30 -3.91 -6.40
CA VAL A 90 5.49 -3.46 -5.68
C VAL A 90 6.46 -2.91 -6.70
N TYR A 91 6.90 -1.68 -6.46
CA TYR A 91 7.80 -0.94 -7.35
C TYR A 91 9.01 -0.43 -6.57
N GLU A 92 10.16 -0.39 -7.26
CA GLU A 92 11.27 0.46 -6.86
C GLU A 92 11.03 1.86 -7.42
N VAL A 93 11.12 2.88 -6.57
CA VAL A 93 11.01 4.29 -6.98
C VAL A 93 12.44 4.87 -7.09
N PRO A 94 12.88 5.31 -8.29
CA PRO A 94 14.21 5.90 -8.50
C PRO A 94 14.45 7.22 -7.76
#